data_AF-A0A1T0AUN9-F1
#
_entry.id   AF-A0A1T0AUN9-F1
#
_cell.length_a   1.000
_cell.length_b   1.000
_cell.length_c   1.000
_cell.angle_alpha   90.00
_cell.angle_beta   90.00
_cell.angle_gamma   90.00
#
_symmetry.space_group_name_H-M   'P 1'
#
loop_
_entity.id
_entity.type
_entity.pdbx_description
1 polymer ?
#
loop_
_entity_poly.entity_id
_entity_poly.type
_entity_poly.pdbx_seq_one_letter_code
_entity_poly.pdbx_strand_id
1 'polypeptide(L)'
;MSNLEKIESADDVLAWWNGLPKKWKDLLIKGIERDPNFESLVEIYQHNKEIPDVSILYELKNLKKFYLSCAGVSDISFLSSLENLERLLLESNNISDISVLSKLKN
;
A
#
# COMPACT_ATOMS: atom_id res chain seq x y z
N MET A 1 9.93 1.97 -17.16
CA MET A 1 8.93 3.01 -17.49
C MET A 1 7.60 2.31 -17.64
N SER A 2 6.86 2.09 -16.54
CA SER A 2 5.55 1.45 -16.59
C SER A 2 4.48 2.53 -16.69
N ASN A 3 3.84 2.59 -17.86
CA ASN A 3 2.61 3.32 -18.15
C ASN A 3 1.46 2.78 -17.28
N LEU A 4 1.32 3.31 -16.07
CA LEU A 4 0.07 3.23 -15.32
C LEU A 4 -0.38 4.68 -15.11
N GLU A 5 -0.85 5.27 -16.20
CA GLU A 5 -1.67 6.48 -16.12
C GLU A 5 -2.89 6.15 -15.27
N LYS A 6 -3.16 7.02 -14.30
CA LYS A 6 -4.18 6.92 -13.24
C LYS A 6 -5.32 5.93 -13.53
N ILE A 7 -5.64 5.10 -12.53
CA ILE A 7 -6.92 4.40 -12.46
C ILE A 7 -8.05 5.45 -12.42
N GLU A 8 -8.74 5.66 -13.56
CA GLU A 8 -9.89 6.57 -13.66
C GLU A 8 -11.16 5.83 -14.10
N SER A 9 -11.06 4.59 -14.62
CA SER A 9 -12.17 3.77 -15.10
C SER A 9 -12.20 2.35 -14.50
N ALA A 10 -13.35 1.68 -14.61
CA ALA A 10 -13.52 0.29 -14.17
C ALA A 10 -12.60 -0.69 -14.93
N ASP A 11 -12.29 -0.39 -16.19
CA ASP A 11 -11.35 -1.18 -17.00
C ASP A 11 -9.91 -1.00 -16.51
N ASP A 12 -9.54 0.20 -16.04
CA ASP A 12 -8.23 0.45 -15.42
C ASP A 12 -8.09 -0.29 -14.10
N VAL A 13 -9.17 -0.34 -13.29
CA VAL A 13 -9.19 -1.12 -12.04
C VAL A 13 -9.02 -2.60 -12.34
N LEU A 14 -9.67 -3.13 -13.37
CA LEU A 14 -9.55 -4.55 -13.75
C LEU A 14 -8.17 -4.88 -14.32
N ALA A 15 -7.60 -4.00 -15.15
CA ALA A 15 -6.25 -4.15 -15.69
C ALA A 15 -5.20 -4.12 -14.57
N TRP A 16 -5.32 -3.13 -13.67
CA TRP A 16 -4.53 -3.01 -12.44
C TRP A 16 -4.62 -4.26 -11.58
N TRP A 17 -5.85 -4.69 -11.25
CA TRP A 17 -6.10 -5.86 -10.42
C TRP A 17 -5.47 -7.10 -11.05
N ASN A 18 -5.61 -7.30 -12.35
CA ASN A 18 -5.05 -8.47 -13.03
C ASN A 18 -3.52 -8.47 -13.05
N GLY A 19 -2.88 -7.30 -13.14
CA GLY A 19 -1.43 -7.11 -13.10
C GLY A 19 -0.79 -7.39 -11.73
N LEU A 20 -1.58 -7.48 -10.66
CA LEU A 20 -1.06 -7.70 -9.32
C LEU A 20 -0.49 -9.12 -9.11
N PRO A 21 0.69 -9.24 -8.47
CA PRO A 21 1.17 -10.50 -7.92
C PRO A 21 0.12 -11.13 -7.00
N LYS A 22 -0.01 -12.47 -7.03
CA LYS A 22 -0.99 -13.22 -6.21
C LYS A 22 -0.94 -12.80 -4.74
N LYS A 23 0.27 -12.62 -4.19
CA LYS A 23 0.49 -12.20 -2.81
C LYS A 23 -0.14 -10.83 -2.50
N TRP A 24 -0.17 -9.88 -3.45
CA TRP A 24 -0.86 -8.60 -3.29
C TRP A 24 -2.37 -8.74 -3.37
N LYS A 25 -2.88 -9.56 -4.29
CA LYS A 25 -4.32 -9.85 -4.38
C LYS A 25 -4.84 -10.41 -3.05
N ASP A 26 -4.13 -11.38 -2.49
CA ASP A 26 -4.47 -11.99 -1.20
C ASP A 26 -4.44 -10.98 -0.05
N LEU A 27 -3.49 -10.05 -0.05
CA LEU A 27 -3.38 -8.99 0.97
C LEU A 27 -4.50 -7.96 0.85
N LEU A 28 -4.81 -7.51 -0.38
CA LEU A 28 -5.86 -6.53 -0.63
C LEU A 28 -7.24 -7.13 -0.32
N ILE A 29 -7.51 -8.38 -0.71
CA ILE A 29 -8.76 -9.08 -0.36
C ILE A 29 -8.94 -9.13 1.15
N LYS A 30 -7.91 -9.54 1.92
CA LYS A 30 -7.98 -9.55 3.39
C LYS A 30 -8.23 -8.16 3.99
N GLY A 31 -7.65 -7.13 3.38
CA GLY A 31 -7.90 -5.73 3.75
C GLY A 31 -9.36 -5.34 3.53
N ILE A 32 -9.89 -5.61 2.33
CA ILE A 32 -11.29 -5.33 1.93
C ILE A 32 -12.27 -6.12 2.80
N GLU A 33 -12.00 -7.40 3.08
CA GLU A 33 -12.84 -8.23 3.95
C GLU A 33 -12.94 -7.65 5.37
N ARG A 34 -11.88 -7.01 5.86
CA ARG A 34 -11.84 -6.40 7.19
C ARG A 34 -12.43 -5.00 7.22
N ASP A 35 -12.24 -4.21 6.17
CA ASP A 35 -12.86 -2.91 5.98
C ASP A 35 -13.41 -2.77 4.55
N PRO A 36 -14.72 -3.04 4.37
CA PRO A 36 -15.36 -3.02 3.04
C PRO A 36 -15.33 -1.66 2.35
N ASN A 37 -15.14 -0.57 3.13
CA ASN A 37 -15.07 0.78 2.58
C ASN A 37 -13.66 1.12 2.08
N PHE A 38 -12.67 0.24 2.30
CA PHE A 38 -11.28 0.36 1.86
C PHE A 38 -10.61 1.70 2.24
N GLU A 39 -11.14 2.36 3.26
CA GLU A 39 -10.53 3.54 3.86
C GLU A 39 -9.34 3.13 4.74
N SER A 40 -9.19 1.84 5.03
CA SER A 40 -8.13 1.31 5.86
C SER A 40 -7.57 -0.02 5.35
N LEU A 41 -6.25 -0.11 5.26
CA LEU A 41 -5.51 -1.34 4.96
C LEU A 41 -4.76 -1.72 6.24
N VAL A 42 -5.30 -2.66 7.01
CA VAL A 42 -5.12 -2.61 8.47
C VAL A 42 -4.09 -3.56 9.07
N GLU A 43 -3.50 -4.52 8.37
CA GLU A 43 -2.33 -5.24 8.91
C GLU A 43 -1.83 -6.21 7.86
N ILE A 44 -0.63 -5.96 7.41
CA ILE A 44 0.17 -6.96 6.72
C ILE A 44 1.10 -7.50 7.79
N TYR A 45 0.95 -8.77 8.21
CA TYR A 45 1.91 -9.50 9.04
C TYR A 45 2.68 -10.47 8.13
N GLN A 46 4.00 -10.32 7.98
CA GLN A 46 4.79 -11.18 7.09
C GLN A 46 6.06 -11.74 7.74
N HIS A 47 5.96 -12.94 8.31
CA HIS A 47 7.13 -13.70 8.78
C HIS A 47 8.10 -14.18 7.68
N ASN A 48 7.91 -13.82 6.40
CA ASN A 48 8.66 -14.41 5.29
C ASN A 48 9.35 -13.37 4.40
N LYS A 49 10.63 -13.63 4.09
CA LYS A 49 11.70 -12.68 3.73
C LYS A 49 11.58 -11.95 2.39
N GLU A 50 10.55 -12.21 1.59
CA GLU A 50 10.39 -11.54 0.28
C GLU A 50 9.22 -10.56 0.33
N ILE A 51 9.60 -9.28 0.44
CA ILE A 51 8.70 -8.15 0.33
C ILE A 51 8.19 -8.12 -1.12
N PRO A 52 6.87 -8.19 -1.34
CA PRO A 52 6.32 -7.90 -2.65
C PRO A 52 6.63 -6.45 -3.03
N ASP A 53 6.88 -6.18 -4.31
CA ASP A 53 7.06 -4.82 -4.81
C ASP A 53 5.89 -3.91 -4.35
N VAL A 54 6.20 -2.93 -3.49
CA VAL A 54 5.24 -1.99 -2.88
C VAL A 54 4.83 -0.86 -3.82
N SER A 55 5.30 -0.85 -5.07
CA SER A 55 4.95 0.17 -6.06
C SER A 55 3.45 0.24 -6.33
N ILE A 56 2.70 -0.83 -6.08
CA ILE A 56 1.25 -0.76 -6.26
C ILE A 56 0.55 0.16 -5.25
N LEU A 57 1.18 0.41 -4.09
CA LEU A 57 0.64 1.29 -3.07
C LEU A 57 0.60 2.75 -3.53
N TYR A 58 1.35 3.11 -4.59
CA TYR A 58 1.30 4.45 -5.18
C TYR A 58 -0.09 4.86 -5.68
N GLU A 59 -0.95 3.88 -5.97
CA GLU A 59 -2.26 4.10 -6.59
C GLU A 59 -3.42 4.21 -5.59
N LEU A 60 -3.18 3.90 -4.31
CA LEU A 60 -4.20 3.88 -3.26
C LEU A 60 -4.50 5.26 -2.67
N LYS A 61 -4.86 6.23 -3.52
CA LYS A 61 -5.00 7.65 -3.12
C LYS A 61 -6.08 7.91 -2.06
N ASN A 62 -7.09 7.05 -1.95
CA ASN A 62 -8.19 7.21 -0.98
C ASN A 62 -7.89 6.55 0.38
N LEU A 63 -6.70 5.97 0.56
CA LEU A 63 -6.35 5.27 1.77
C LEU A 63 -6.19 6.25 2.94
N LYS A 64 -7.02 6.13 3.98
CA LYS A 64 -6.94 6.95 5.19
C LYS A 64 -6.11 6.28 6.28
N LYS A 65 -6.05 4.96 6.31
CA LYS A 65 -5.25 4.25 7.32
C LYS A 65 -4.41 3.15 6.68
N PHE A 66 -3.12 3.12 6.99
CA PHE A 66 -2.18 2.13 6.50
C PHE A 66 -1.40 1.49 7.64
N TYR A 67 -1.46 0.17 7.73
CA TYR A 67 -0.81 -0.60 8.77
C TYR A 67 -0.05 -1.76 8.14
N LEU A 68 1.26 -1.73 8.29
CA LEU A 68 2.21 -2.65 7.68
C LEU A 68 3.20 -3.04 8.77
N SER A 69 3.06 -4.24 9.32
CA SER A 69 3.87 -4.67 10.48
C SER A 69 4.64 -5.96 10.17
N CYS A 70 5.88 -6.09 10.64
CA CYS A 70 6.65 -7.32 10.41
C CYS A 70 6.71 -7.68 8.92
N ALA A 71 6.91 -6.71 8.02
CA ALA A 71 6.93 -6.96 6.57
C ALA A 71 8.32 -6.78 5.94
N GLY A 72 9.34 -6.50 6.75
CA GLY A 72 10.72 -6.32 6.30
C GLY A 72 10.96 -5.07 5.45
N VAL A 73 9.96 -4.18 5.31
CA VAL A 73 10.02 -3.00 4.43
C VAL A 73 11.18 -2.09 4.84
N SER A 74 11.94 -1.64 3.85
CA SER A 74 13.08 -0.73 4.04
C SER A 74 12.87 0.59 3.29
N ASP A 75 12.26 0.53 2.11
CA ASP A 75 11.85 1.69 1.33
C ASP A 75 10.36 1.98 1.51
N ILE A 76 10.07 3.19 1.97
CA ILE A 76 8.70 3.71 2.19
C ILE A 76 8.39 4.95 1.34
N SER A 77 9.16 5.20 0.29
CA SER A 77 8.96 6.30 -0.66
C SER A 77 7.53 6.38 -1.22
N PHE A 78 6.83 5.24 -1.30
CA PHE A 78 5.43 5.14 -1.70
C PHE A 78 4.43 5.89 -0.82
N LEU A 79 4.79 6.20 0.43
CA LEU A 79 3.90 6.98 1.29
C LEU A 79 3.68 8.40 0.75
N SER A 80 4.61 8.93 -0.06
CA SER A 80 4.49 10.29 -0.61
C SER A 80 3.30 10.51 -1.55
N SER A 81 2.69 9.45 -2.08
CA SER A 81 1.49 9.54 -2.92
C SER A 81 0.18 9.28 -2.16
N LEU A 82 0.25 8.92 -0.88
CA LEU A 82 -0.93 8.66 -0.04
C LEU A 82 -1.43 9.97 0.59
N GLU A 83 -2.00 10.83 -0.25
CA GLU A 83 -2.35 12.22 0.14
C GLU A 83 -3.46 12.32 1.19
N ASN A 84 -4.27 11.28 1.38
CA ASN A 84 -5.39 11.26 2.34
C ASN A 84 -5.08 10.43 3.60
N LEU A 85 -3.82 10.11 3.85
CA LEU A 85 -3.43 9.22 4.94
C LEU A 85 -3.52 9.91 6.31
N GLU A 86 -4.47 9.48 7.13
CA GLU A 86 -4.71 9.96 8.50
C GLU A 86 -3.98 9.13 9.57
N ARG A 87 -3.77 7.82 9.32
CA ARG A 87 -3.12 6.90 10.26
C ARG A 87 -2.11 6.01 9.59
N LEU A 88 -0.93 5.92 10.18
CA LEU A 88 0.18 5.12 9.69
C LEU A 88 0.79 4.28 10.82
N LEU A 89 0.95 2.99 10.58
CA LEU A 89 1.67 2.07 11.48
C LEU A 89 2.63 1.21 10.65
N LEU A 90 3.93 1.27 11.00
CA LEU A 90 5.02 0.61 10.25
C LEU A 90 5.89 -0.28 11.15
N GLU A 91 5.31 -0.85 12.21
CA GLU A 91 6.06 -1.55 13.25
C GLU A 91 6.85 -2.75 12.73
N SER A 92 8.00 -3.05 13.35
CA SER A 92 8.78 -4.25 13.03
C SER A 92 9.17 -4.38 11.54
N ASN A 93 9.50 -3.26 10.90
CA ASN A 93 10.08 -3.20 9.56
C ASN A 93 11.58 -2.82 9.62
N ASN A 94 12.27 -2.87 8.49
CA ASN A 94 13.68 -2.53 8.34
C ASN A 94 13.88 -1.10 7.80
N ILE A 95 13.00 -0.17 8.19
CA ILE A 95 12.99 1.21 7.71
C ILE A 95 14.09 1.99 8.43
N SER A 96 14.98 2.61 7.66
CA SER A 96 16.06 3.45 8.18
C SER A 96 15.91 4.92 7.79
N ASP A 97 15.21 5.21 6.70
CA ASP A 97 14.91 6.56 6.23
C ASP A 97 13.39 6.82 6.30
N ILE A 98 13.03 7.85 7.07
CA ILE A 98 11.64 8.30 7.27
C ILE A 98 11.39 9.70 6.69
N SER A 99 12.32 10.23 5.90
CA SER A 99 12.20 11.56 5.29
C SER A 99 10.92 11.74 4.48
N VAL A 100 10.42 10.66 3.87
CA VAL A 100 9.15 10.64 3.13
C VAL A 100 7.95 11.09 3.95
N LEU A 101 7.95 10.88 5.28
CA LEU A 101 6.82 11.24 6.14
C LEU A 101 6.57 12.75 6.17
N SER A 102 7.60 13.56 5.90
CA SER A 102 7.46 15.02 5.77
C SER A 102 6.60 15.46 4.57
N LYS A 103 6.34 14.56 3.62
CA LYS A 103 5.52 14.81 2.42
C LYS A 103 4.04 14.50 2.64
N LEU A 104 3.69 13.86 3.75
CA LEU A 104 2.29 13.57 4.08
C LEU A 104 1.58 14.87 4.47
N LYS A 105 0.37 15.07 3.93
CA LYS A 105 -0.50 16.19 4.28
C LYS A 105 -1.42 15.74 5.42
N ASN A 106 -1.54 16.58 6.46
CA ASN A 106 -2.46 16.37 7.58
C ASN A 106 -3.89 16.76 7.22
#